data_AF-A0A9C8E5G7-F1
#
_entry.id   AF-A0A9C8E5G7-F1
#
_cell.length_a   1.000
_cell.length_b   1.000
_cell.length_c   1.000
_cell.angle_alpha   90.00
_cell.angle_beta   90.00
_cell.angle_gamma   90.00
#
_symmetry.space_group_name_H-M   'P 1'
#
loop_
_entity.id
_entity.type
_entity.pdbx_description
1 polymer ?
#
loop_
_entity_poly.entity_id
_entity_poly.type
_entity_poly.pdbx_seq_one_letter_code
_entity_poly.pdbx_strand_id
1 'polypeptide(L)'
;LIPHNARLYDRFQVERFAAWNGSSERHHNYLITRSSLQEAFRRGIKIEMILAFLKRASGSRIPSNVTQALRRWAKHYGTLRLHRLLVIETPDEFTMQSLRESPQLQKYIKKLISPTQALVDGENAAELVEALEKMGYSISQSQ
;
A
#
# COMPACT_ATOMS: atom_id res chain seq x y z
N LEU A 1 -10.86 24.83 -8.91
CA LEU A 1 -10.39 26.00 -9.68
C LEU A 1 -9.41 26.76 -8.82
N ILE A 2 -8.25 27.14 -9.34
CA ILE A 2 -7.26 27.95 -8.64
C ILE A 2 -6.94 29.16 -9.52
N PRO A 3 -7.13 30.41 -9.05
CA PRO A 3 -6.75 31.60 -9.81
C PRO A 3 -5.27 31.57 -10.22
N HIS A 4 -4.92 32.09 -11.40
CA HIS A 4 -3.51 32.16 -11.82
C HIS A 4 -2.62 32.98 -10.87
N ASN A 5 -3.20 33.97 -10.19
CA ASN A 5 -2.52 34.80 -9.19
C ASN A 5 -2.55 34.21 -7.77
N ALA A 6 -3.04 32.98 -7.60
CA ALA A 6 -2.99 32.31 -6.30
C ALA A 6 -1.53 32.09 -5.86
N ARG A 7 -1.32 31.95 -4.55
CA ARG A 7 0.01 31.65 -4.01
C ARG A 7 0.54 30.35 -4.59
N LEU A 8 1.81 30.32 -5.00
CA LEU A 8 2.48 29.11 -5.50
C LEU A 8 2.34 27.93 -4.53
N TYR A 9 2.34 28.22 -3.23
CA TYR A 9 2.10 27.23 -2.20
C TYR A 9 0.74 26.54 -2.32
N ASP A 10 -0.35 27.29 -2.57
CA ASP A 10 -1.68 26.69 -2.70
C ASP A 10 -1.81 25.86 -3.98
N ARG A 11 -1.15 26.29 -5.07
CA ARG A 11 -1.03 25.49 -6.29
C ARG A 11 -0.30 24.18 -6.04
N PHE A 12 0.87 24.25 -5.39
CA PHE A 12 1.65 23.07 -5.02
C PHE A 12 0.84 22.12 -4.14
N GLN A 13 0.09 22.64 -3.15
CA GLN A 13 -0.74 21.81 -2.28
C GLN A 13 -1.82 21.06 -3.06
N VAL A 14 -2.50 21.70 -4.02
CA VAL A 14 -3.53 21.02 -4.83
C VAL A 14 -2.93 19.96 -5.74
N GLU A 15 -1.79 20.23 -6.37
CA GLU A 15 -1.09 19.26 -7.25
C GLU A 15 -0.71 17.96 -6.53
N ARG A 16 -0.62 17.98 -5.19
CA ARG A 16 -0.33 16.78 -4.40
C ARG A 16 -1.50 15.81 -4.28
N PHE A 17 -2.74 16.24 -4.54
CA PHE A 17 -3.93 15.39 -4.36
C PHE A 17 -5.00 15.52 -5.47
N ALA A 18 -4.81 16.40 -6.44
CA ALA A 18 -5.70 16.60 -7.58
C ALA A 18 -4.93 16.56 -8.90
N ALA A 19 -5.55 16.01 -9.94
CA ALA A 19 -5.00 15.96 -11.28
C ALA A 19 -5.25 17.30 -12.00
N TRP A 20 -4.26 17.76 -12.78
CA TRP A 20 -4.45 18.92 -13.66
C TRP A 20 -5.47 18.58 -14.75
N ASN A 21 -6.41 19.50 -14.97
CA ASN A 21 -7.54 19.34 -15.90
C ASN A 21 -7.63 20.54 -16.87
N GLY A 22 -6.49 21.11 -17.23
CA GLY A 22 -6.42 22.28 -18.11
C GLY A 22 -6.34 23.62 -17.36
N SER A 23 -6.26 24.68 -18.15
CA SER A 23 -6.33 26.06 -17.68
C SER A 23 -7.38 26.81 -18.49
N SER A 24 -8.13 27.67 -17.82
CA SER A 24 -8.97 28.71 -18.43
C SER A 24 -8.21 30.04 -18.44
N GLU A 25 -8.83 31.09 -19.01
CA GLU A 25 -8.24 32.43 -19.08
C GLU A 25 -7.75 32.99 -17.74
N ARG A 26 -8.37 32.60 -16.62
CA ARG A 26 -8.06 33.15 -15.28
C ARG A 26 -7.75 32.10 -14.21
N HIS A 27 -7.95 30.82 -14.51
CA HIS A 27 -7.83 29.76 -13.51
C HIS A 27 -7.12 28.52 -14.05
N HIS A 28 -6.38 27.84 -13.18
CA HIS A 28 -6.00 26.46 -13.35
C HIS A 28 -7.12 25.54 -12.84
N ASN A 29 -7.46 24.54 -13.64
CA ASN A 29 -8.50 23.58 -13.33
C ASN A 29 -7.83 22.32 -12.80
N TYR A 30 -8.27 21.88 -11.63
CA TYR A 30 -7.81 20.63 -11.02
C TYR A 30 -9.03 19.79 -10.66
N LEU A 31 -8.91 18.49 -10.89
CA LEU A 31 -9.94 17.51 -10.62
C LEU A 31 -9.44 16.52 -9.57
N ILE A 32 -10.20 16.36 -8.48
CA ILE A 32 -9.93 15.31 -7.51
C ILE A 32 -10.59 14.03 -8.03
N THR A 33 -9.76 13.06 -8.40
CA THR A 33 -10.21 11.74 -8.85
C THR A 33 -9.87 10.69 -7.79
N ARG A 34 -10.40 9.47 -7.93
CA ARG A 34 -9.98 8.35 -7.08
C ARG A 34 -8.48 8.06 -7.24
N SER A 35 -7.96 8.12 -8.46
CA SER A 35 -6.53 7.86 -8.74
C SER A 35 -5.61 8.93 -8.16
N SER A 36 -5.98 10.22 -8.24
CA SER A 36 -5.16 11.30 -7.65
C SER A 36 -5.11 11.22 -6.12
N LEU A 37 -6.22 10.83 -5.49
CA LEU A 37 -6.25 10.60 -4.04
C LEU A 37 -5.49 9.35 -3.62
N GLN A 38 -5.59 8.25 -4.37
CA GLN A 38 -4.79 7.05 -4.13
C GLN A 38 -3.30 7.38 -4.11
N GLU A 39 -2.85 8.18 -5.07
CA GLU A 39 -1.46 8.64 -5.13
C GLU A 39 -1.10 9.54 -3.94
N ALA A 40 -1.97 10.47 -3.57
CA ALA A 40 -1.78 11.31 -2.39
C ALA A 40 -1.63 10.46 -1.11
N PHE A 41 -2.48 9.45 -0.95
CA PHE A 41 -2.46 8.56 0.20
C PHE A 41 -1.21 7.66 0.21
N ARG A 42 -0.71 7.18 -0.95
CA ARG A 42 0.59 6.47 -1.07
C ARG A 42 1.73 7.32 -0.54
N ARG A 43 1.68 8.64 -0.77
CA ARG A 43 2.65 9.63 -0.29
C ARG A 43 2.43 10.08 1.16
N GLY A 44 1.54 9.40 1.90
CA GLY A 44 1.27 9.68 3.32
C GLY A 44 0.40 10.91 3.59
N ILE A 45 -0.24 11.50 2.57
CA ILE A 45 -1.13 12.65 2.74
C ILE A 45 -2.45 12.16 3.34
N LYS A 46 -2.82 12.61 4.54
CA LYS A 46 -4.06 12.16 5.18
C LYS A 46 -5.28 12.91 4.65
N ILE A 47 -6.45 12.25 4.64
CA ILE A 47 -7.71 12.87 4.20
C ILE A 47 -8.05 14.15 4.97
N GLU A 48 -7.78 14.20 6.27
CA GLU A 48 -8.01 15.40 7.08
C GLU A 48 -7.12 16.58 6.64
N MET A 49 -5.90 16.33 6.16
CA MET A 49 -5.02 17.39 5.62
C MET A 49 -5.61 17.98 4.33
N ILE A 50 -6.15 17.13 3.46
CA ILE A 50 -6.80 17.55 2.21
C ILE A 50 -8.05 18.37 2.53
N LEU A 51 -8.90 17.90 3.46
CA LEU A 51 -10.11 18.62 3.86
C LEU A 51 -9.79 19.96 4.53
N ALA A 52 -8.79 20.01 5.40
CA ALA A 52 -8.33 21.25 6.03
C ALA A 52 -7.82 22.25 5.00
N PHE A 53 -7.02 21.79 4.03
CA PHE A 53 -6.56 22.61 2.92
C PHE A 53 -7.74 23.17 2.11
N LEU A 54 -8.67 22.31 1.67
CA LEU A 54 -9.82 22.73 0.88
C LEU A 54 -10.68 23.74 1.66
N LYS A 55 -10.82 23.55 2.98
CA LYS A 55 -11.63 24.44 3.82
C LYS A 55 -10.99 25.82 3.91
N ARG A 56 -9.68 25.87 4.12
CA ARG A 56 -8.90 27.12 4.11
C ARG A 56 -8.98 27.82 2.74
N ALA A 57 -8.71 27.08 1.67
CA ALA A 57 -8.62 27.64 0.32
C ALA A 57 -9.97 28.10 -0.25
N SER A 58 -11.08 27.48 0.17
CA SER A 58 -12.44 27.83 -0.27
C SER A 58 -13.17 28.82 0.64
N GLY A 59 -12.52 29.36 1.67
CA GLY A 59 -13.19 30.24 2.65
C GLY A 59 -14.28 29.51 3.44
N SER A 60 -14.04 28.25 3.82
CA SER A 60 -14.95 27.35 4.54
C SER A 60 -16.21 26.91 3.78
N ARG A 61 -16.27 27.08 2.47
CA ARG A 61 -17.41 26.70 1.63
C ARG A 61 -17.15 25.41 0.86
N ILE A 62 -17.02 24.29 1.59
CA ILE A 62 -17.03 22.96 0.95
C ILE A 62 -18.44 22.36 1.07
N PRO A 63 -19.09 22.02 -0.04
CA PRO A 63 -20.34 21.27 0.00
C PRO A 63 -20.21 19.94 0.76
N SER A 64 -21.20 19.61 1.59
CA SER A 64 -21.18 18.41 2.44
C SER A 64 -21.06 17.10 1.65
N ASN A 65 -21.68 17.03 0.47
CA ASN A 65 -21.57 15.90 -0.45
C ASN A 65 -20.12 15.66 -0.92
N VAL A 66 -19.33 16.71 -1.13
CA VAL A 66 -17.90 16.60 -1.49
C VAL A 66 -17.12 16.04 -0.31
N THR A 67 -17.30 16.59 0.89
CA THR A 67 -16.62 16.08 2.09
C THR A 67 -16.94 14.61 2.35
N GLN A 68 -18.21 14.21 2.21
CA GLN A 68 -18.64 12.83 2.38
C GLN A 68 -18.05 11.90 1.30
N ALA A 69 -18.00 12.34 0.03
CA ALA A 69 -17.39 11.59 -1.05
C ALA A 69 -15.89 11.35 -0.81
N LEU A 70 -15.15 12.39 -0.41
CA LEU A 70 -13.73 12.32 -0.10
C LEU A 70 -13.44 11.36 1.07
N ARG A 71 -14.22 11.46 2.17
CA ARG A 71 -14.11 10.55 3.32
C ARG A 71 -14.41 9.10 2.95
N ARG A 72 -15.44 8.87 2.13
CA ARG A 72 -15.78 7.53 1.63
C ARG A 72 -14.66 6.94 0.78
N TRP A 73 -14.06 7.71 -0.12
CA TRP A 73 -12.92 7.24 -0.91
C TRP A 73 -11.68 6.96 -0.05
N ALA A 74 -11.42 7.77 0.97
CA ALA A 74 -10.37 7.51 1.94
C ALA A 74 -10.61 6.21 2.73
N LYS A 75 -11.86 5.92 3.11
CA LYS A 75 -12.21 4.70 3.86
C LYS A 75 -11.88 3.42 3.08
N HIS A 76 -11.98 3.42 1.76
CA HIS A 76 -11.66 2.25 0.93
C HIS A 76 -10.18 2.17 0.53
N TYR A 77 -9.42 3.23 0.78
CA TYR A 77 -7.99 3.23 0.49
C TYR A 77 -7.21 2.48 1.56
N GLY A 78 -6.31 1.59 1.15
CA GLY A 78 -5.42 0.86 2.06
C GLY A 78 -6.10 -0.20 2.94
N THR A 79 -7.39 -0.49 2.70
CA THR A 79 -8.13 -1.52 3.44
C THR A 79 -7.77 -2.95 3.07
N LEU A 80 -7.19 -3.12 1.87
CA LEU A 80 -6.74 -4.42 1.38
C LEU A 80 -5.22 -4.36 1.22
N ARG A 81 -4.54 -5.39 1.73
CA ARG A 81 -3.11 -5.63 1.49
C ARG A 81 -2.98 -6.94 0.75
N LEU A 82 -2.26 -6.91 -0.37
CA LEU A 82 -1.91 -8.10 -1.12
C LEU A 82 -0.47 -8.46 -0.74
N HIS A 83 -0.24 -9.71 -0.35
CA HIS A 83 1.08 -10.23 -0.04
C HIS A 83 1.42 -11.34 -1.02
N ARG A 84 2.64 -11.35 -1.55
CA ARG A 84 3.17 -12.49 -2.30
C ARG A 84 3.81 -13.46 -1.31
N LEU A 85 3.16 -14.58 -1.09
CA LEU A 85 3.63 -15.63 -0.19
C LEU A 85 4.03 -16.86 -0.99
N LEU A 86 4.97 -17.63 -0.46
CA LEU A 86 5.28 -18.97 -0.94
C LEU A 86 4.79 -19.99 0.08
N VAL A 87 4.54 -21.21 -0.39
CA VAL A 87 4.25 -22.36 0.46
C VAL A 87 5.45 -23.30 0.38
N ILE A 88 5.99 -23.67 1.54
CA ILE A 88 6.93 -24.79 1.64
C ILE A 88 6.17 -26.03 2.10
N GLU A 89 6.41 -27.13 1.40
CA GLU A 89 5.87 -28.45 1.73
C GLU A 89 7.01 -29.38 2.11
N THR A 90 6.83 -30.10 3.21
CA THR A 90 7.78 -31.12 3.69
C THR A 90 7.19 -32.52 3.47
N PRO A 91 8.04 -33.55 3.35
CA PRO A 91 7.57 -34.93 3.17
C PRO A 91 6.75 -35.45 4.36
N ASP A 92 7.00 -34.92 5.56
CA ASP A 92 6.38 -35.36 6.80
C ASP A 92 6.40 -34.25 7.87
N GLU A 93 5.66 -34.48 8.96
CA GLU A 93 5.51 -33.55 10.08
C GLU A 93 6.81 -33.40 10.90
N PHE A 94 7.61 -34.47 11.01
CA PHE A 94 8.87 -34.43 11.75
C PHE A 94 9.88 -33.48 11.08
N THR A 95 9.93 -33.51 9.75
CA THR A 95 10.72 -32.57 8.95
C THR A 95 10.22 -31.14 9.14
N MET A 96 8.90 -30.90 9.08
CA MET A 96 8.35 -29.57 9.34
C MET A 96 8.69 -29.06 10.74
N GLN A 97 8.60 -29.92 11.75
CA GLN A 97 8.95 -29.57 13.13
C GLN A 97 10.43 -29.19 13.24
N SER A 98 11.32 -29.96 12.62
CA SER A 98 12.76 -29.66 12.57
C SER A 98 13.04 -28.29 11.92
N LEU A 99 12.35 -27.95 10.83
CA LEU A 99 12.48 -26.64 10.19
C LEU A 99 11.99 -25.50 11.10
N ARG A 100 10.91 -25.71 11.87
CA ARG A 100 10.36 -24.72 12.80
C ARG A 100 11.24 -24.51 14.03
N GLU A 101 11.90 -25.55 14.50
CA GLU A 101 12.80 -25.49 15.65
C GLU A 101 14.15 -24.85 15.30
N SER A 102 14.52 -24.83 14.01
CA SER A 102 15.73 -24.17 13.53
C SER A 102 15.67 -22.63 13.68
N PRO A 103 16.55 -22.02 14.51
CA PRO A 103 16.57 -20.57 14.71
C PRO A 103 16.83 -19.77 13.43
N GLN A 104 17.54 -20.39 12.47
CA GLN A 104 17.90 -19.76 11.20
C GLN A 104 16.70 -19.61 10.26
N LEU A 105 15.71 -20.51 10.39
CA LEU A 105 14.55 -20.58 9.50
C LEU A 105 13.29 -19.93 10.09
N GLN A 106 13.20 -19.79 11.40
CA GLN A 106 12.05 -19.18 12.09
C GLN A 106 11.67 -17.80 11.54
N LYS A 107 12.65 -16.97 11.13
CA LYS A 107 12.38 -15.63 10.57
C LYS A 107 11.65 -15.66 9.21
N TYR A 108 11.73 -16.77 8.47
CA TYR A 108 11.09 -16.91 7.17
C TYR A 108 9.71 -17.56 7.26
N ILE A 109 9.45 -18.40 8.27
CA ILE A 109 8.18 -19.10 8.48
C ILE A 109 7.17 -18.14 9.14
N LYS A 110 6.12 -17.77 8.39
CA LYS A 110 5.07 -16.85 8.88
C LYS A 110 3.97 -17.58 9.62
N LYS A 111 3.52 -18.71 9.08
CA LYS A 111 2.35 -19.43 9.60
C LYS A 111 2.34 -20.87 9.12
N LEU A 112 1.95 -21.79 9.98
CA LEU A 112 1.67 -23.17 9.60
C LEU A 112 0.25 -23.27 8.98
N ILE A 113 0.14 -23.93 7.83
CA ILE A 113 -1.14 -24.22 7.15
C ILE A 113 -1.64 -25.61 7.53
N SER A 114 -0.74 -26.58 7.53
CA SER A 114 -0.96 -27.99 7.88
C SER A 114 0.31 -28.55 8.56
N PRO A 115 0.27 -29.76 9.14
CA PRO A 115 1.45 -30.38 9.72
C PRO A 115 2.66 -30.49 8.77
N THR A 116 2.45 -30.46 7.45
CA THR A 116 3.50 -30.57 6.43
C THR A 116 3.66 -29.32 5.56
N GLN A 117 2.83 -28.27 5.75
CA GLN A 117 2.87 -27.06 4.92
C GLN A 117 2.93 -25.77 5.73
N ALA A 118 3.80 -24.84 5.32
CA ALA A 118 3.94 -23.54 5.94
C ALA A 118 3.99 -22.40 4.92
N LEU A 119 3.41 -21.25 5.29
CA LEU A 119 3.55 -19.99 4.58
C LEU A 119 4.89 -19.34 4.93
N VAL A 120 5.62 -18.94 3.89
CA VAL A 120 6.88 -18.21 4.01
C VAL A 120 6.83 -16.91 3.21
N ASP A 121 7.67 -15.95 3.59
CA ASP A 121 7.78 -14.69 2.87
C ASP A 121 8.34 -14.89 1.46
N GLY A 122 7.62 -14.43 0.44
CA GLY A 122 8.10 -14.50 -0.94
C GLY A 122 9.25 -13.55 -1.23
N GLU A 123 9.41 -12.46 -0.46
CA GLU A 123 10.47 -11.47 -0.67
C GLU A 123 11.86 -12.06 -0.36
N ASN A 124 11.95 -12.94 0.64
CA ASN A 124 13.21 -13.54 1.11
C ASN A 124 13.39 -14.98 0.63
N ALA A 125 12.73 -15.36 -0.46
CA ALA A 125 12.72 -16.73 -0.96
C ALA A 125 14.13 -17.27 -1.25
N ALA A 126 15.00 -16.45 -1.85
CA ALA A 126 16.37 -16.85 -2.17
C ALA A 126 17.20 -17.14 -0.90
N GLU A 127 17.10 -16.29 0.12
CA GLU A 127 17.80 -16.50 1.40
C GLU A 127 17.28 -17.72 2.15
N LEU A 128 15.96 -17.99 2.04
CA LEU A 128 15.36 -19.19 2.61
C LEU A 128 15.88 -20.45 1.92
N VAL A 129 15.94 -20.45 0.57
CA VAL A 129 16.48 -21.57 -0.22
C VAL A 129 17.93 -21.85 0.20
N GLU A 130 18.78 -20.83 0.26
CA GLU A 130 20.18 -20.99 0.66
C GLU A 130 20.32 -21.53 2.10
N ALA A 131 19.47 -21.07 3.02
CA ALA A 131 19.46 -21.58 4.40
C ALA A 131 19.03 -23.06 4.48
N LEU A 132 18.05 -23.47 3.67
CA LEU A 132 17.59 -24.85 3.57
C LEU A 132 18.66 -25.76 2.97
N GLU A 133 19.34 -25.31 1.91
CA GLU A 133 20.46 -26.04 1.29
C GLU A 133 21.62 -26.25 2.25
N LYS A 134 21.98 -25.22 3.05
CA LYS A 134 22.99 -25.34 4.12
C LYS A 134 22.62 -26.34 5.20
N MET A 135 21.33 -26.58 5.41
CA MET A 135 20.81 -27.61 6.33
C MET A 135 20.70 -29.00 5.66
N GLY A 136 21.06 -29.12 4.39
CA GLY A 136 21.02 -30.38 3.64
C GLY A 136 19.69 -30.69 2.95
N TYR A 137 18.76 -29.74 2.92
CA TYR A 137 17.49 -29.92 2.20
C TYR A 137 17.63 -29.46 0.75
N SER A 138 17.16 -30.30 -0.19
CA SER A 138 17.04 -29.94 -1.61
C SER A 138 15.60 -29.56 -1.91
N ILE A 139 15.40 -28.41 -2.56
CA ILE A 139 14.06 -27.90 -2.89
C ILE A 139 13.75 -28.24 -4.36
N SER A 140 12.68 -28.99 -4.58
CA SER A 140 12.08 -29.12 -5.92
C SER A 140 10.96 -28.09 -6.07
N GLN A 141 11.01 -27.28 -7.13
CA GLN A 141 9.89 -26.41 -7.47
C GLN A 141 8.87 -27.21 -8.26
N SER A 142 7.69 -27.43 -7.67
CA SER A 142 6.52 -27.86 -8.44
C SER A 142 6.13 -26.73 -9.38
N GLN A 143 6.11 -27.01 -10.69
CA GLN A 143 5.47 -26.14 -11.68
C GLN A 143 3.95 -26.13 -11.51
#